data_AF-A0A6A0JJA1-F1
#
_entry.id   AF-A0A6A0JJA1-F1
#
_cell.length_a   1.000
_cell.length_b   1.000
_cell.length_c   1.000
_cell.angle_alpha   90.00
_cell.angle_beta   90.00
_cell.angle_gamma   90.00
#
_symmetry.space_group_name_H-M   'P 1'
#
loop_
_entity.id
_entity.type
_entity.pdbx_description
1 polymer ?
#
loop_
_entity_poly.entity_id
_entity_poly.type
_entity_poly.pdbx_seq_one_letter_code
_entity_poly.pdbx_strand_id
1 'polypeptide(L)'
;RSQLVVDCSHGNSYKDHTKQGMAFKDVVSQRASGDADIIGCMLESNLNPGNQKLCEDLSQLEYGVSITDACIGWQETVDLLGWAHEELGSGKPAAVR
;
A
#
# COMPACT_ATOMS: atom_id res chain seq x y z
N ARG A 1 -3.75 -5.43 -24.52
CA ARG A 1 -3.02 -4.72 -23.45
C ARG A 1 -3.42 -5.36 -22.15
N SER A 2 -2.45 -5.73 -21.31
CA SER A 2 -2.74 -6.31 -20.00
C SER A 2 -2.98 -5.17 -19.00
N GLN A 3 -3.83 -5.42 -18.01
CA GLN A 3 -4.10 -4.46 -16.93
C GLN A 3 -3.82 -5.17 -15.61
N LEU A 4 -2.76 -4.75 -14.93
CA LEU A 4 -2.27 -5.34 -13.70
C LEU A 4 -2.52 -4.40 -12.52
N VAL A 5 -3.06 -4.97 -11.44
CA VAL A 5 -3.09 -4.35 -10.12
C VAL A 5 -2.23 -5.19 -9.20
N VAL A 6 -1.27 -4.57 -8.51
CA VAL A 6 -0.36 -5.27 -7.59
C VAL A 6 -0.80 -5.05 -6.15
N ASP A 7 -1.13 -6.14 -5.46
CA ASP A 7 -1.33 -6.13 -4.01
C ASP A 7 0.03 -6.00 -3.31
N CYS A 8 0.24 -4.97 -2.50
CA CYS A 8 1.49 -4.76 -1.76
C CYS A 8 1.51 -5.46 -0.40
N SER A 9 0.39 -6.07 0.03
CA SER A 9 0.24 -6.81 1.27
C SER A 9 0.45 -8.33 1.07
N HIS A 10 -0.11 -9.13 1.97
CA HIS A 10 -0.15 -10.60 1.95
C HIS A 10 1.19 -11.25 1.55
N GLY A 11 1.24 -11.91 0.39
CA GLY A 11 2.44 -12.59 -0.10
C GLY A 11 3.58 -11.63 -0.46
N ASN A 12 3.23 -10.44 -0.97
CA ASN A 12 4.20 -9.44 -1.41
C ASN A 12 4.81 -8.64 -0.26
N SER A 13 4.21 -8.72 0.94
CA SER A 13 4.78 -8.22 2.20
C SER A 13 5.36 -9.31 3.11
N TYR A 14 5.36 -10.58 2.68
CA TYR A 14 5.69 -11.73 3.55
C TYR A 14 4.84 -11.80 4.83
N LYS A 15 3.58 -11.34 4.75
CA LYS A 15 2.67 -11.15 5.89
C LYS A 15 3.21 -10.21 6.98
N ASP A 16 4.14 -9.33 6.63
CA ASP A 16 4.70 -8.31 7.51
C ASP A 16 4.30 -6.93 6.97
N HIS A 17 3.30 -6.32 7.63
CA HIS A 17 2.73 -5.03 7.20
C HIS A 17 3.78 -3.92 7.04
N THR A 18 4.89 -3.97 7.81
CA THR A 18 5.98 -2.98 7.73
C THR A 18 6.74 -3.04 6.40
N LYS A 19 6.54 -4.10 5.59
CA LYS A 19 7.16 -4.27 4.28
C LYS A 19 6.27 -3.82 3.12
N GLN A 20 5.00 -3.48 3.37
CA GLN A 20 4.11 -2.99 2.31
C GLN A 20 4.68 -1.77 1.58
N GLY A 21 5.30 -0.84 2.33
CA GLY A 21 5.95 0.34 1.74
C GLY A 21 7.10 0.02 0.78
N MET A 22 7.81 -1.11 0.97
CA MET A 22 8.86 -1.55 0.05
C MET A 22 8.26 -2.03 -1.28
N ALA A 23 7.24 -2.89 -1.21
CA ALA A 23 6.55 -3.39 -2.41
C ALA A 23 5.87 -2.24 -3.17
N PHE A 24 5.20 -1.33 -2.47
CA PHE A 24 4.55 -0.17 -3.06
C PHE A 24 5.54 0.74 -3.81
N LYS A 25 6.69 1.05 -3.19
CA LYS A 25 7.72 1.87 -3.81
C LYS A 25 8.25 1.23 -5.09
N ASP A 26 8.50 -0.07 -5.07
CA ASP A 26 8.95 -0.81 -6.26
C ASP A 26 7.92 -0.72 -7.41
N VAL A 27 6.64 -0.97 -7.13
CA VAL A 27 5.56 -0.89 -8.12
C VAL A 27 5.42 0.51 -8.71
N VAL A 28 5.46 1.55 -7.88
CA VAL A 28 5.37 2.95 -8.34
C VAL A 28 6.59 3.32 -9.18
N SER A 29 7.80 2.90 -8.80
CA SER A 29 9.00 3.17 -9.60
C SER A 29 8.98 2.45 -10.95
N GLN A 30 8.47 1.22 -11.03
CA GLN A 30 8.24 0.52 -12.30
C GLN A 30 7.25 1.30 -13.19
N ARG A 31 6.14 1.78 -12.59
CA ARG A 31 5.15 2.60 -13.28
C ARG A 31 5.74 3.92 -13.79
N ALA A 32 6.49 4.63 -12.94
CA ALA A 32 7.17 5.87 -13.29
C ALA A 32 8.22 5.66 -14.40
N SER A 33 8.84 4.47 -14.46
CA SER A 33 9.79 4.08 -15.50
C SER A 33 9.13 3.71 -16.85
N GLY A 34 7.80 3.82 -16.95
CA GLY A 34 7.07 3.68 -18.20
C GLY A 34 6.36 2.34 -18.40
N ASP A 35 6.34 1.45 -17.40
CA ASP A 35 5.46 0.27 -17.44
C ASP A 35 4.00 0.74 -17.44
N ALA A 36 3.34 0.57 -18.57
CA ALA A 36 1.99 1.04 -18.79
C ALA A 36 0.92 -0.02 -18.55
N ASP A 37 1.31 -1.25 -18.22
CA ASP A 37 0.38 -2.33 -17.91
C ASP A 37 0.08 -2.38 -16.40
N ILE A 38 0.94 -1.82 -15.54
CA ILE A 38 0.62 -1.52 -14.13
C ILE A 38 -0.36 -0.35 -14.08
N ILE A 39 -1.61 -0.65 -13.74
CA ILE A 39 -2.69 0.35 -13.66
C ILE A 39 -3.04 0.75 -12.24
N GLY A 40 -2.54 0.04 -11.24
CA GLY A 40 -2.77 0.34 -9.83
C GLY A 40 -2.04 -0.58 -8.88
N CYS A 41 -2.17 -0.27 -7.59
CA CYS A 41 -1.71 -1.10 -6.49
C CYS A 41 -2.70 -1.04 -5.33
N MET A 42 -2.61 -2.00 -4.42
CA MET A 42 -3.42 -2.08 -3.22
C MET A 42 -2.51 -2.05 -1.97
N LEU A 43 -2.94 -1.30 -0.96
CA LEU A 43 -2.32 -1.23 0.37
C LEU A 43 -3.40 -1.56 1.41
N GLU A 44 -3.02 -2.28 2.46
CA GLU A 44 -3.86 -2.45 3.65
C GLU A 44 -3.43 -1.45 4.71
N SER A 45 -4.23 -0.40 4.90
CA SER A 45 -3.99 0.65 5.89
C SER A 45 -5.15 0.83 6.86
N ASN A 46 -4.85 1.34 8.04
CA ASN A 46 -5.83 1.73 9.05
C ASN A 46 -5.32 2.95 9.83
N LEU A 47 -6.12 3.49 10.75
CA LEU A 47 -5.72 4.64 11.55
C LEU A 47 -4.45 4.35 12.35
N ASN A 48 -4.43 3.18 13.00
CA ASN A 48 -3.31 2.69 13.79
C ASN A 48 -2.70 1.42 13.14
N PRO A 49 -1.37 1.24 13.21
CA PRO A 49 -0.68 0.13 12.58
C PRO A 49 -0.93 -1.20 13.29
N GLY A 50 -0.61 -2.30 12.62
CA GLY A 50 -0.69 -3.65 13.16
C GLY A 50 -2.10 -4.24 13.11
N ASN A 51 -2.34 -5.22 13.97
CA ASN A 51 -3.65 -5.83 14.19
C ASN A 51 -3.86 -6.19 15.65
N GLN A 52 -5.10 -6.55 15.96
CA GLN A 52 -5.55 -7.05 17.25
C GLN A 52 -6.43 -8.29 17.04
N LYS A 53 -6.59 -9.11 18.09
CA LYS A 53 -7.50 -10.25 18.05
C LYS A 53 -8.92 -9.81 18.39
N LEU A 54 -9.90 -10.33 17.67
CA LEU A 54 -11.30 -10.19 18.05
C LEU A 54 -11.55 -10.90 19.39
N CYS A 55 -12.12 -10.18 20.35
CA CYS A 55 -12.49 -10.68 21.68
C CYS A 55 -14.01 -10.63 21.88
N GLU A 56 -14.52 -11.33 22.91
CA GLU A 56 -15.95 -11.36 23.23
C GLU A 56 -16.46 -10.00 23.73
N ASP A 57 -15.66 -9.31 24.54
CA ASP A 57 -15.96 -7.96 25.00
C ASP A 57 -15.43 -6.90 24.02
N LEU A 58 -16.29 -6.48 23.10
CA LEU A 58 -15.96 -5.50 22.07
C LEU A 58 -15.54 -4.13 22.62
N SER A 59 -15.81 -3.81 23.90
CA SER A 59 -15.35 -2.57 24.52
C SER A 59 -13.84 -2.52 24.73
N GLN A 60 -13.16 -3.67 24.66
CA GLN A 60 -11.70 -3.78 24.79
C GLN A 60 -10.95 -3.62 23.46
N LEU A 61 -11.67 -3.47 22.34
CA LEU A 61 -11.03 -3.28 21.04
C LEU A 61 -10.37 -1.90 20.96
N GLU A 62 -9.11 -1.89 20.54
CA GLU A 62 -8.39 -0.67 20.25
C GLU A 62 -8.99 0.00 19.02
N TYR A 63 -9.39 1.26 19.17
CA TYR A 63 -9.99 2.03 18.08
C TYR A 63 -9.00 2.17 16.91
N GLY A 64 -9.46 1.91 15.69
CA GLY A 64 -8.66 2.11 14.48
C GLY A 64 -7.53 1.10 14.27
N VAL A 65 -7.53 -0.03 14.98
CA VAL A 65 -6.61 -1.16 14.77
C VAL A 65 -7.36 -2.31 14.11
N SER A 66 -6.79 -2.89 13.05
CA SER A 66 -7.41 -4.00 12.29
C SER A 66 -7.67 -5.24 13.17
N ILE A 67 -8.82 -5.90 13.02
CA ILE A 67 -9.10 -7.21 13.66
C ILE A 67 -8.75 -8.41 12.78
N THR A 68 -8.21 -8.16 11.58
CA THR A 68 -7.86 -9.16 10.57
C THR A 68 -6.35 -9.10 10.30
N ASP A 69 -5.94 -8.91 9.04
CA ASP A 69 -4.54 -8.73 8.69
C ASP A 69 -4.00 -7.39 9.20
N ALA A 70 -2.69 -7.36 9.47
CA ALA A 70 -2.01 -6.19 9.99
C ALA A 70 -1.90 -5.10 8.92
N CYS A 71 -2.22 -3.87 9.30
CA CYS A 71 -2.22 -2.72 8.40
C CYS A 71 -1.03 -1.80 8.67
N ILE A 72 -0.60 -1.04 7.66
CA ILE A 72 0.22 0.16 7.91
C ILE A 72 -0.65 1.25 8.58
N GLY A 73 0.01 2.15 9.32
CA GLY A 73 -0.67 3.23 10.03
C GLY A 73 -1.01 4.42 9.12
N TRP A 74 -1.77 5.37 9.66
CA TRP A 74 -2.18 6.58 8.92
C TRP A 74 -1.00 7.41 8.42
N GLN A 75 -0.01 7.67 9.28
CA GLN A 75 1.14 8.50 8.89
C GLN A 75 1.93 7.87 7.74
N GLU A 76 2.22 6.57 7.82
CA GLU A 76 2.91 5.86 6.73
C GLU A 76 2.08 5.87 5.44
N THR A 77 0.75 5.76 5.53
CA THR A 77 -0.14 5.88 4.37
C THR A 77 -0.01 7.24 3.70
N VAL A 78 -0.04 8.33 4.47
CA VAL A 78 0.13 9.70 3.97
C VAL A 78 1.49 9.86 3.32
N ASP A 79 2.55 9.38 3.97
CA ASP A 79 3.92 9.49 3.48
C ASP A 79 4.11 8.73 2.15
N LEU A 80 3.57 7.51 2.04
CA LEU A 80 3.64 6.71 0.82
C LEU A 80 2.87 7.34 -0.34
N LEU A 81 1.63 7.81 -0.10
CA LEU A 81 0.82 8.45 -1.13
C LEU A 81 1.42 9.79 -1.58
N GLY A 82 1.95 10.57 -0.65
CA GLY A 82 2.66 11.82 -0.94
C GLY A 82 3.90 11.58 -1.81
N TRP A 83 4.73 10.61 -1.42
CA TRP A 83 5.90 10.20 -2.20
C TRP A 83 5.53 9.72 -3.61
N ALA A 84 4.49 8.89 -3.74
CA ALA A 84 4.05 8.39 -5.06
C ALA A 84 3.51 9.50 -5.95
N HIS A 85 2.82 10.49 -5.38
CA HIS A 85 2.36 11.67 -6.12
C HIS A 85 3.55 12.44 -6.71
N GLU A 86 4.59 12.70 -5.90
CA GLU A 86 5.81 13.38 -6.36
C GLU A 86 6.51 12.58 -7.46
N GLU A 87 6.68 11.27 -7.26
CA GLU A 87 7.42 10.42 -8.20
C GLU A 87 6.71 10.33 -9.57
N LEU A 88 5.38 10.17 -9.56
CA LEU A 88 4.59 10.10 -10.79
C LEU A 88 4.39 11.47 -11.46
N GLY A 89 4.37 12.56 -10.69
CA GLY A 89 4.28 13.92 -11.20
C GLY A 89 5.59 14.44 -11.83
N SER A 90 6.73 13.87 -11.42
CA SER A 90 8.07 14.22 -11.92
C SER A 90 8.41 13.59 -13.27
N GLY A 91 7.70 12.52 -13.65
CA GLY A 91 7.89 11.83 -14.93
C GLY A 91 7.39 12.66 -16.11
N LYS A 92 8.26 12.95 -17.08
CA LYS A 92 7.80 13.39 -18.42
C LYS A 92 6.77 12.37 -18.92
N PRO A 93 5.65 12.79 -19.53
CA PRO A 93 4.63 11.85 -19.99
C PRO A 93 5.32 10.79 -20.85
N ALA A 94 5.22 9.53 -20.41
CA ALA A 94 5.74 8.41 -21.16
C ALA A 94 5.18 8.56 -22.57
N ALA A 95 6.06 8.67 -23.58
CA ALA A 95 5.65 8.77 -24.96
C ALA A 95 4.75 7.56 -25.22
N VAL A 96 3.46 7.84 -25.38
CA VAL A 96 2.45 6.83 -25.69
C VAL A 96 2.94 6.20 -26.99
N ARG A 97 3.36 4.93 -26.89
CA ARG A 97 3.60 4.10 -28.08
C ARG A 97 2.27 3.79 -28.76
#